data_AF-A0A494BBL6-F1
#
_entry.id   AF-A0A494BBL6-F1
#
_cell.length_a   1.000
_cell.length_b   1.000
_cell.length_c   1.000
_cell.angle_alpha   90.00
_cell.angle_beta   90.00
_cell.angle_gamma   90.00
#
_symmetry.space_group_name_H-M   'P 1'
#
loop_
_entity.id
_entity.type
_entity.pdbx_description
1 polymer ?
#
loop_
_entity_poly.entity_id
_entity_poly.type
_entity_poly.pdbx_seq_one_letter_code
_entity_poly.pdbx_strand_id
1 'polypeptide(L)'
;MELERIVGSALLTFVQAHLPEADLSGLDEVIFSYVLGVLEDLGPSGPSEENFDMEAFTEMMEAYVPGFAHIPRGIIGDMMQKLSVQLSDARNKENLHPQSSCVQGQ
;
A
#
# COMPACT_ATOMS: atom_id res chain seq x y z
N MET A 1 -9.13 1.83 -9.01
CA MET A 1 -8.95 0.36 -8.99
C MET A 1 -9.18 -0.14 -7.57
N GLU A 2 -9.48 -1.42 -7.33
CA GLU A 2 -9.76 -1.92 -5.96
C GLU A 2 -8.53 -1.84 -5.05
N LEU A 3 -7.35 -2.22 -5.57
CA LEU A 3 -6.08 -2.14 -4.87
C LEU A 3 -5.75 -0.70 -4.40
N GLU A 4 -5.93 0.30 -5.26
CA GLU A 4 -5.72 1.71 -4.91
C GLU A 4 -6.62 2.16 -3.75
N ARG A 5 -7.87 1.67 -3.71
CA ARG A 5 -8.77 2.01 -2.58
C ARG A 5 -8.30 1.37 -1.28
N ILE A 6 -7.79 0.14 -1.33
CA ILE A 6 -7.26 -0.55 -0.14
C ILE A 6 -6.03 0.19 0.37
N VAL A 7 -5.10 0.52 -0.53
CA VAL A 7 -3.88 1.28 -0.21
C VAL A 7 -4.26 2.64 0.36
N GLY A 8 -5.11 3.40 -0.34
CA GLY A 8 -5.55 4.72 0.10
C GLY A 8 -6.27 4.70 1.45
N SER A 9 -7.17 3.74 1.68
CA SER A 9 -7.89 3.62 2.94
C SER A 9 -6.97 3.25 4.11
N ALA A 10 -6.03 2.34 3.90
CA ALA A 10 -5.08 1.93 4.93
C ALA A 10 -4.05 3.03 5.22
N LEU A 11 -3.52 3.70 4.18
CA LEU A 11 -2.66 4.88 4.35
C LEU A 11 -3.40 5.99 5.08
N LEU A 12 -4.67 6.27 4.75
CA LEU A 12 -5.45 7.31 5.43
C LEU A 12 -5.59 6.99 6.91
N THR A 13 -5.95 5.74 7.22
CA THR A 13 -6.10 5.28 8.61
C THR A 13 -4.77 5.38 9.37
N PHE A 14 -3.67 5.01 8.73
CA PHE A 14 -2.33 5.08 9.31
C PHE A 14 -1.89 6.52 9.57
N VAL A 15 -2.01 7.37 8.55
CA VAL A 15 -1.64 8.78 8.64
C VAL A 15 -2.50 9.47 9.69
N GLN A 16 -3.82 9.27 9.72
CA GLN A 16 -4.66 9.87 10.75
C GLN A 16 -4.34 9.38 12.18
N ALA A 17 -3.86 8.14 12.34
CA ALA A 17 -3.48 7.62 13.65
C ALA A 17 -2.19 8.26 14.20
N HIS A 18 -1.26 8.65 13.33
CA HIS A 18 0.04 9.23 13.72
C HIS A 18 0.11 10.76 13.54
N LEU A 19 -0.62 11.29 12.57
CA LEU A 19 -0.63 12.66 12.08
C LEU A 19 -2.10 13.06 11.80
N PRO A 20 -2.90 13.36 12.85
CA PRO A 20 -4.32 13.69 12.69
C PRO A 20 -4.56 14.97 11.88
N GLU A 21 -3.54 15.82 11.74
CA GLU A 21 -3.57 17.06 10.95
C GLU A 21 -3.16 16.84 9.49
N ALA A 22 -2.61 15.68 9.16
CA ALA A 22 -2.18 15.35 7.81
C ALA A 22 -3.36 14.85 6.97
N ASP A 23 -3.39 15.27 5.72
CA ASP A 23 -4.43 14.95 4.78
C ASP A 23 -3.84 14.30 3.52
N LEU A 24 -4.57 13.34 2.94
CA LEU A 24 -4.14 12.59 1.78
C LEU A 24 -4.68 13.13 0.46
N SER A 25 -5.36 14.30 0.44
CA SER A 25 -5.84 14.90 -0.80
C SER A 25 -4.71 15.33 -1.74
N GLY A 26 -3.47 15.39 -1.24
CA GLY A 26 -2.27 15.61 -2.05
C GLY A 26 -1.73 14.37 -2.75
N LEU A 27 -2.26 13.17 -2.47
CA LEU A 27 -1.78 11.94 -3.13
C LEU A 27 -2.36 11.83 -4.55
N ASP A 28 -1.48 11.81 -5.54
CA ASP A 28 -1.80 11.56 -6.94
C ASP A 28 -1.61 10.09 -7.37
N GLU A 29 -2.05 9.73 -8.56
CA GLU A 29 -1.81 8.41 -9.16
C GLU A 29 -0.34 7.99 -9.18
N VAL A 30 0.58 8.96 -9.26
CA VAL A 30 2.03 8.74 -9.28
C VAL A 30 2.50 8.11 -7.98
N ILE A 31 2.09 8.66 -6.84
CA ILE A 31 2.50 8.13 -5.53
C ILE A 31 1.78 6.82 -5.23
N PHE A 32 0.51 6.67 -5.66
CA PHE A 32 -0.18 5.38 -5.56
C PHE A 32 0.53 4.28 -6.35
N SER A 33 0.95 4.57 -7.58
CA SER A 33 1.68 3.62 -8.43
C SER A 33 3.03 3.25 -7.83
N TYR A 34 3.76 4.23 -7.28
CA TYR A 34 5.00 4.00 -6.55
C TYR A 34 4.80 3.09 -5.33
N VAL A 35 3.83 3.42 -4.46
CA VAL A 35 3.52 2.65 -3.25
C VAL A 35 3.08 1.23 -3.60
N LEU A 36 2.24 1.08 -4.62
CA LEU A 36 1.83 -0.24 -5.11
C LEU A 36 3.03 -1.06 -5.61
N GLY A 37 3.90 -0.46 -6.44
CA GLY A 37 5.11 -1.13 -6.92
C GLY A 37 6.04 -1.57 -5.78
N VAL A 38 6.21 -0.71 -4.77
CA VAL A 38 6.94 -1.06 -3.53
C VAL A 38 6.28 -2.25 -2.83
N LEU A 39 4.98 -2.21 -2.60
CA LEU A 39 4.27 -3.27 -1.88
C LEU A 39 4.26 -4.61 -2.63
N GLU A 40 4.28 -4.57 -3.97
CA GLU A 40 4.44 -5.74 -4.83
C GLU A 40 5.84 -6.33 -4.76
N ASP A 41 6.88 -5.49 -4.73
CA ASP A 41 8.28 -5.92 -4.58
C ASP A 41 8.55 -6.54 -3.20
N LEU A 42 8.03 -5.91 -2.15
CA LEU A 42 8.11 -6.39 -0.77
C LEU A 42 7.47 -7.77 -0.58
N GLY A 43 6.31 -7.98 -1.21
CA GLY A 43 5.50 -9.18 -1.02
C GLY A 43 5.05 -9.41 0.43
N PRO A 44 4.42 -10.56 0.71
CA PRO A 44 3.80 -10.84 2.01
C PRO A 44 4.80 -10.95 3.17
N SER A 45 6.10 -11.10 2.87
CA SER A 45 7.18 -11.11 3.85
C SER A 45 7.43 -9.73 4.46
N GLY A 46 7.08 -8.65 3.76
CA GLY A 46 7.29 -7.28 4.19
C GLY A 46 8.73 -6.77 3.98
N PRO A 47 9.02 -5.53 4.40
CA PRO A 47 10.32 -4.90 4.20
C PRO A 47 11.43 -5.61 4.96
N SER A 48 12.40 -6.13 4.20
CA SER A 48 13.68 -6.61 4.70
C SER A 48 14.69 -5.45 4.67
N GLU A 49 15.52 -5.30 5.72
CA GLU A 49 16.49 -4.19 5.82
C GLU A 49 17.45 -4.10 4.60
N GLU A 50 17.65 -5.20 3.87
CA GLU A 50 18.55 -5.24 2.70
C GLU A 50 17.84 -5.09 1.35
N ASN A 51 16.51 -5.21 1.29
CA ASN A 51 15.75 -5.24 0.03
C ASN A 51 14.86 -4.01 -0.18
N PHE A 52 14.72 -3.15 0.84
CA PHE A 52 13.81 -2.02 0.80
C PHE A 52 14.43 -0.74 1.35
N ASP A 53 14.57 0.25 0.49
CA ASP A 53 15.01 1.59 0.84
C ASP A 53 13.92 2.36 1.59
N MET A 54 13.81 2.07 2.89
CA MET A 54 12.83 2.71 3.77
C MET A 54 13.03 4.22 3.88
N GLU A 55 14.28 4.69 3.84
CA GLU A 55 14.57 6.13 3.85
C GLU A 55 14.00 6.80 2.59
N ALA A 56 14.28 6.26 1.41
CA ALA A 56 13.78 6.80 0.14
C ALA A 56 12.24 6.78 0.08
N PHE A 57 11.59 5.72 0.57
CA PHE A 57 10.13 5.68 0.67
C PHE A 57 9.60 6.76 1.60
N THR A 58 10.24 6.94 2.76
CA THR A 58 9.82 7.90 3.76
C THR A 58 9.97 9.33 3.25
N GLU A 59 11.09 9.63 2.56
CA GLU A 59 11.31 10.91 1.89
C GLU A 59 10.27 11.18 0.80
N MET A 60 9.98 10.17 -0.04
CA MET A 60 8.93 10.27 -1.04
C MET A 60 7.57 10.55 -0.40
N MET A 61 7.22 9.84 0.67
CA MET A 61 5.96 10.05 1.37
C MET A 61 5.89 11.40 2.08
N GLU A 62 6.98 11.90 2.65
CA GLU A 62 7.03 13.21 3.31
C GLU A 62 6.72 14.37 2.34
N ALA A 63 7.13 14.25 1.08
CA ALA A 63 6.83 15.25 0.05
C ALA A 63 5.32 15.44 -0.20
N TYR A 64 4.51 14.41 0.09
CA TYR A 64 3.05 14.46 -0.04
C TYR A 64 2.33 14.60 1.30
N VAL A 65 2.88 13.97 2.35
CA VAL A 65 2.30 13.88 3.68
C VAL A 65 3.27 14.51 4.69
N PRO A 66 3.12 15.81 5.00
CA PRO A 66 4.05 16.49 5.89
C PRO A 66 4.07 15.84 7.27
N GLY A 67 5.27 15.57 7.79
CA GLY A 67 5.47 14.88 9.06
C GLY A 67 5.53 13.36 8.96
N PHE A 68 5.39 12.78 7.76
CA PHE A 68 5.50 11.33 7.58
C PHE A 68 6.87 10.79 8.01
N ALA A 69 7.97 11.53 7.79
CA ALA A 69 9.29 11.10 8.24
C ALA A 69 9.49 11.12 9.76
N HIS A 70 8.57 11.73 10.52
CA HIS A 70 8.59 11.62 11.99
C HIS A 70 8.07 10.28 12.49
N ILE A 71 7.40 9.49 11.63
CA ILE A 71 6.85 8.19 12.01
C ILE A 71 8.01 7.18 12.14
N PRO A 72 8.08 6.40 13.24
CA PRO A 72 9.18 5.45 13.41
C PRO A 72 9.21 4.40 12.29
N ARG A 73 10.40 4.12 11.77
CA ARG A 73 10.67 3.09 10.75
C ARG A 73 9.99 1.74 11.02
N GLY A 74 9.99 1.27 12.26
CA GLY A 74 9.35 0.00 12.64
C GLY A 74 7.83 0.02 12.46
N ILE A 75 7.19 1.18 12.61
CA ILE A 75 5.75 1.38 12.44
C ILE A 75 5.39 1.47 10.96
N ILE A 76 6.21 2.16 10.16
CA ILE A 76 6.07 2.20 8.70
C ILE A 76 6.23 0.79 8.11
N GLY A 77 7.22 0.03 8.58
CA GLY A 77 7.45 -1.34 8.13
C GLY A 77 6.28 -2.29 8.44
N ASP A 78 5.70 -2.20 9.64
CA ASP A 78 4.51 -2.95 10.02
C ASP A 78 3.30 -2.59 9.13
N MET A 79 3.10 -1.29 8.84
CA MET A 79 2.07 -0.84 7.91
C MET A 79 2.26 -1.43 6.52
N MET A 80 3.47 -1.39 5.96
CA MET A 80 3.78 -1.95 4.65
C MET A 80 3.52 -3.45 4.57
N GLN A 81 3.94 -4.19 5.60
CA GLN A 81 3.68 -5.63 5.65
C GLN A 81 2.18 -5.91 5.65
N LYS A 82 1.41 -5.22 6.51
CA LYS A 82 -0.06 -5.34 6.56
C LYS A 82 -0.71 -4.99 5.23
N LEU A 83 -0.23 -3.93 4.57
CA LEU A 83 -0.70 -3.50 3.25
C LEU A 83 -0.41 -4.56 2.17
N SER A 84 0.81 -5.11 2.14
CA SER A 84 1.19 -6.12 1.14
C SER A 84 0.36 -7.41 1.30
N VAL A 85 0.07 -7.81 2.55
CA VAL A 85 -0.84 -8.94 2.82
C VAL A 85 -2.26 -8.64 2.34
N GLN A 86 -2.80 -7.45 2.62
CA GLN A 86 -4.13 -7.06 2.14
C GLN A 86 -4.22 -6.99 0.61
N LEU A 87 -3.19 -6.44 -0.04
CA LEU A 87 -3.09 -6.41 -1.50
C LEU A 87 -3.04 -7.82 -2.09
N SER A 88 -2.27 -8.72 -1.47
CA SER A 88 -2.18 -10.12 -1.89
C SER A 88 -3.53 -10.84 -1.75
N ASP A 89 -4.27 -10.62 -0.65
CA ASP A 89 -5.61 -11.17 -0.44
C ASP A 89 -6.62 -10.61 -1.45
N ALA A 90 -6.63 -9.30 -1.66
CA ALA A 90 -7.50 -8.64 -2.64
C ALA A 90 -7.24 -9.13 -4.06
N ARG A 91 -5.97 -9.29 -4.45
CA ARG A 91 -5.60 -9.85 -5.75
C ARG A 91 -6.01 -11.30 -5.90
N ASN A 92 -5.94 -12.09 -4.83
CA ASN A 92 -6.42 -13.46 -4.82
C ASN A 92 -7.94 -13.51 -5.00
N LYS A 93 -8.68 -12.64 -4.30
CA LYS A 93 -10.14 -12.48 -4.47
C LYS A 93 -10.54 -12.06 -5.88
N GLU A 94 -9.86 -11.08 -6.46
CA GLU A 94 -10.06 -10.68 -7.86
C GLU A 94 -9.80 -11.87 -8.83
N ASN A 95 -8.82 -12.74 -8.54
CA ASN A 95 -8.57 -13.96 -9.31
C ASN A 95 -9.58 -15.09 -9.05
N LEU A 96 -10.20 -15.14 -7.87
CA LEU A 96 -11.28 -16.08 -7.51
C LEU A 96 -12.63 -15.70 -8.12
N HIS A 97 -12.69 -14.61 -8.89
CA HIS A 97 -13.73 -14.35 -9.86
C HIS A 97 -13.25 -14.76 -11.26
N PRO A 98 -12.96 -16.05 -11.57
CA PRO A 98 -12.95 -16.43 -12.96
C PRO A 98 -14.36 -16.13 -13.45
N GLN A 99 -14.46 -15.36 -14.53
CA GLN A 99 -15.64 -15.36 -15.37
C GLN A 99 -16.05 -16.82 -15.57
N SER A 100 -17.03 -17.27 -14.80
CA SER A 100 -17.82 -18.44 -15.10
C SER A 100 -18.74 -18.03 -16.25
N SER A 101 -18.14 -17.65 -17.39
CA SER A 101 -18.86 -17.63 -18.65
C SER A 101 -18.99 -19.08 -19.04
N CYS A 102 -20.11 -19.66 -18.63
CA CYS A 102 -20.60 -20.97 -18.98
C CYS A 102 -20.23 -21.33 -20.43
N VAL A 103 -19.21 -22.15 -20.62
CA VAL A 103 -19.12 -23.00 -21.82
C VAL A 103 -20.04 -24.19 -21.57
N GLN A 104 -21.34 -23.93 -21.66
CA GLN A 104 -22.33 -24.99 -21.68
C GLN A 104 -22.22 -25.66 -23.06
N GLY A 105 -21.44 -26.74 -23.11
CA GLY A 105 -21.45 -27.64 -24.25
C GLY A 105 -22.83 -28.25 -24.42
N GLN A 106 -23.32 -28.22 -25.66
CA GLN A 106 -24.23 -29.21 -26.25
C GLN A 106 -23.87 -29.38 -27.72
#